data_AF-A0A1S3Y2V2-F1
#
_entry.id   AF-A0A1S3Y2V2-F1
#
_cell.length_a   1.000
_cell.length_b   1.000
_cell.length_c   1.000
_cell.angle_alpha   90.00
_cell.angle_beta   90.00
_cell.angle_gamma   90.00
#
_symmetry.space_group_name_H-M   'P 1'
#
loop_
_entity.id
_entity.type
_entity.pdbx_description
1 polymer ?
#
loop_
_entity_poly.entity_id
_entity_poly.type
_entity_poly.pdbx_seq_one_letter_code
_entity_poly.pdbx_strand_id
1 'polypeptide(L)'
;MKFLLVHPGPTSLELLLLHAEHRSSYIWDGKCLSQTFRGRRIDDMIIEIGRLQFNWALITAMIERWRPDTHTVHLPIDEATITLEDVEVLFGLPVNGLPVAYPHALREYTGLHYLQMLQRLTGFQPAEEATLSGASRLQLTPVRQHLEAMDAGIADDSLAEVIDRYMRLLMLLMFGGVLFPNTLGNLVTLRFPHHLERLDDLPSYSWGAAVLGYLYRQMCRASMGT
;
A
#
# COMPACT_ATOMS: atom_id res chain seq x y z
N MET A 1 42.44 -12.53 3.74
CA MET A 1 41.98 -11.31 4.44
C MET A 1 40.92 -11.74 5.44
N LYS A 2 41.19 -11.63 6.75
CA LYS A 2 40.26 -12.08 7.81
C LYS A 2 39.06 -11.14 7.81
N PHE A 3 37.86 -11.66 7.56
CA PHE A 3 36.63 -10.93 7.81
C PHE A 3 36.52 -10.72 9.33
N LEU A 4 36.54 -9.46 9.77
CA LEU A 4 36.13 -9.09 11.11
C LEU A 4 34.64 -9.48 11.22
N LEU A 5 34.34 -10.45 12.09
CA LEU A 5 32.98 -10.74 12.51
C LEU A 5 32.47 -9.49 13.26
N VAL A 6 31.84 -8.57 12.52
CA VAL A 6 31.06 -7.50 13.13
C VAL A 6 29.81 -8.17 13.68
N HIS A 7 29.73 -8.26 15.00
CA HIS A 7 28.56 -8.80 15.67
C HIS A 7 27.43 -7.77 15.48
N PRO A 8 26.37 -8.07 14.72
CA PRO A 8 25.34 -7.08 14.36
C PRO A 8 24.46 -6.66 15.55
N GLY A 9 24.75 -7.13 16.77
CA GLY A 9 23.96 -6.91 17.98
C GLY A 9 24.25 -5.57 18.66
N PRO A 10 23.33 -5.05 19.49
CA PRO A 10 23.59 -3.89 20.32
C PRO A 10 24.76 -4.15 21.29
N THR A 11 25.50 -3.10 21.63
CA THR A 11 26.65 -3.16 22.57
C THR A 11 26.25 -3.63 23.98
N SER A 12 24.97 -3.54 24.33
CA SER A 12 24.40 -4.10 25.57
C SER A 12 23.16 -4.93 25.27
N LEU A 13 23.15 -6.16 25.78
CA LEU A 13 22.02 -7.12 25.70
C LEU A 13 20.88 -6.79 26.67
N GLU A 14 21.07 -5.83 27.58
CA GLU A 14 20.07 -5.43 28.58
C GLU A 14 18.87 -4.68 27.96
N LEU A 15 19.01 -4.17 26.73
CA LEU A 15 17.94 -3.52 25.98
C LEU A 15 17.04 -4.50 25.21
N LEU A 16 17.35 -5.80 25.26
CA LEU A 16 16.72 -6.86 24.46
C LEU A 16 16.17 -7.99 25.33
N LEU A 17 15.57 -7.65 26.47
CA LEU A 17 15.09 -8.62 27.48
C LEU A 17 14.14 -9.70 26.94
N LEU A 18 13.49 -9.47 25.79
CA LEU A 18 12.56 -10.42 25.15
C LEU A 18 13.02 -10.89 23.75
N HIS A 19 14.22 -10.49 23.29
CA HIS A 19 14.64 -10.74 21.91
C HIS A 19 14.97 -12.22 21.62
N ALA A 20 15.52 -12.94 22.60
CA ALA A 20 15.90 -14.35 22.44
C ALA A 20 14.70 -15.27 22.14
N GLU A 21 13.50 -14.87 22.55
CA GLU A 21 12.25 -15.62 22.32
C GLU A 21 11.42 -15.03 21.17
N HIS A 22 11.85 -13.88 20.62
CA HIS A 22 11.08 -13.14 19.62
C HIS A 22 11.37 -13.62 18.20
N ARG A 23 10.34 -13.69 17.34
CA ARG A 23 10.46 -14.10 15.92
C ARG A 23 11.37 -13.20 15.08
N SER A 24 11.71 -11.98 15.54
CA SER A 24 12.69 -11.11 14.87
C SER A 24 14.12 -11.61 14.95
N SER A 25 14.45 -12.49 15.91
CA SER A 25 15.80 -13.08 16.06
C SER A 25 16.25 -13.82 14.79
N TYR A 26 15.32 -14.51 14.12
CA TYR A 26 15.61 -15.23 12.86
C TYR A 26 15.97 -14.30 11.70
N ILE A 27 15.43 -13.07 11.69
CA ILE A 27 15.77 -12.05 10.70
C ILE A 27 17.12 -11.41 11.07
N TRP A 28 17.32 -11.12 12.35
CA TRP A 28 18.55 -10.54 12.92
C TRP A 28 19.79 -11.44 12.73
N ASP A 29 19.59 -12.75 12.81
CA ASP A 29 20.64 -13.77 12.59
C ASP A 29 20.84 -14.11 11.10
N GLY A 30 20.18 -13.40 10.18
CA GLY A 30 20.35 -13.59 8.73
C GLY A 30 19.76 -14.89 8.16
N LYS A 31 18.88 -15.57 8.90
CA LYS A 31 18.33 -16.89 8.49
C LYS A 31 17.18 -16.81 7.47
N CYS A 32 16.67 -15.61 7.18
CA CYS A 32 15.47 -15.41 6.35
C CYS A 32 15.73 -14.68 5.01
N LEU A 33 16.96 -14.74 4.48
CA LEU A 33 17.31 -14.04 3.23
C LEU A 33 17.02 -14.84 1.95
N SER A 34 16.70 -16.14 2.04
CA SER A 34 16.59 -17.02 0.86
C SER A 34 15.17 -17.24 0.31
N GLN A 35 14.11 -16.76 0.99
CA GLN A 35 12.73 -17.14 0.64
C GLN A 35 11.87 -16.03 0.02
N THR A 36 12.30 -14.77 0.02
CA THR A 36 11.35 -13.64 -0.13
C THR A 36 11.32 -12.95 -1.49
N PHE A 37 12.30 -13.18 -2.38
CA PHE A 37 12.36 -12.46 -3.66
C PHE A 37 12.10 -13.37 -4.86
N ARG A 38 10.81 -13.56 -5.18
CA ARG A 38 10.38 -13.95 -6.53
C ARG A 38 9.32 -12.93 -6.95
N GLY A 39 9.51 -12.29 -8.11
CA GLY A 39 8.56 -11.31 -8.65
C GLY A 39 7.17 -11.94 -8.80
N ARG A 40 6.13 -11.28 -8.25
CA ARG A 40 4.77 -11.83 -8.14
C ARG A 40 3.77 -11.08 -9.02
N ARG A 41 2.78 -11.80 -9.54
CA ARG A 41 1.63 -11.27 -10.29
C ARG A 41 0.69 -10.48 -9.36
N ILE A 42 -0.05 -9.53 -9.92
CA ILE A 42 -0.95 -8.62 -9.18
C ILE A 42 -2.09 -9.40 -8.49
N ASP A 43 -2.58 -10.48 -9.09
CA ASP A 43 -3.67 -11.30 -8.54
C ASP A 43 -3.22 -12.07 -7.28
N ASP A 44 -1.96 -12.53 -7.27
CA ASP A 44 -1.35 -13.17 -6.09
C ASP A 44 -1.18 -12.17 -4.95
N MET A 45 -0.92 -10.90 -5.26
CA MET A 45 -0.70 -9.84 -4.27
C MET A 45 -1.95 -9.51 -3.46
N ILE A 46 -3.16 -9.49 -4.06
CA ILE A 46 -4.41 -9.20 -3.32
C ILE A 46 -4.77 -10.32 -2.35
N ILE A 47 -4.61 -11.58 -2.79
CA ILE A 47 -4.93 -12.76 -1.97
C ILE A 47 -3.88 -12.96 -0.87
N GLU A 48 -2.60 -12.72 -1.15
CA GLU A 48 -1.53 -12.86 -0.17
C GLU A 48 -1.44 -11.70 0.82
N ILE A 49 -1.82 -10.46 0.46
CA ILE A 49 -1.85 -9.35 1.44
C ILE A 49 -2.88 -9.61 2.54
N GLY A 50 -4.00 -10.25 2.23
CA GLY A 50 -4.94 -10.75 3.23
C GLY A 50 -4.35 -11.85 4.14
N ARG A 51 -3.23 -12.45 3.75
CA ARG A 51 -2.49 -13.50 4.48
C ARG A 51 -1.15 -13.03 5.06
N LEU A 52 -0.74 -11.79 4.82
CA LEU A 52 0.50 -11.25 5.37
C LEU A 52 0.38 -11.17 6.89
N GLN A 53 1.13 -12.03 7.58
CA GLN A 53 1.31 -11.90 9.01
C GLN A 53 2.22 -10.71 9.28
N PHE A 54 1.62 -9.55 9.57
CA PHE A 54 2.36 -8.37 9.97
C PHE A 54 3.01 -8.61 11.33
N ASN A 55 4.35 -8.48 11.36
CA ASN A 55 5.05 -8.42 12.63
C ASN A 55 4.88 -7.01 13.20
N TRP A 56 3.83 -6.81 13.99
CA TRP A 56 3.52 -5.52 14.61
C TRP A 56 4.68 -4.97 15.43
N ALA A 57 5.42 -5.82 16.15
CA ALA A 57 6.57 -5.38 16.92
C ALA A 57 7.69 -4.81 16.03
N LEU A 58 7.94 -5.42 14.86
CA LEU A 58 8.91 -4.89 13.90
C LEU A 58 8.45 -3.54 13.33
N ILE A 59 7.17 -3.43 12.95
CA ILE A 59 6.61 -2.18 12.40
C ILE A 59 6.69 -1.06 13.44
N THR A 60 6.29 -1.31 14.68
CA THR A 60 6.39 -0.33 15.78
C THR A 60 7.84 0.08 16.00
N ALA A 61 8.79 -0.87 16.04
CA ALA A 61 10.21 -0.54 16.21
C ALA A 61 10.75 0.33 15.07
N MET A 62 10.32 0.11 13.82
CA MET A 62 10.68 0.98 12.69
C MET A 62 10.08 2.39 12.84
N ILE A 63 8.83 2.51 13.31
CA ILE A 63 8.16 3.79 13.55
C ILE A 63 8.87 4.58 14.67
N GLU A 64 9.19 3.93 15.79
CA GLU A 64 9.86 4.57 16.94
C GLU A 64 11.28 5.07 16.59
N ARG A 65 11.94 4.39 15.65
CA ARG A 65 13.31 4.71 15.20
C ARG A 65 13.34 5.59 13.94
N TRP A 66 12.17 6.00 13.45
CA TRP A 66 12.06 6.85 12.26
C TRP A 66 12.52 8.28 12.57
N ARG A 67 13.36 8.85 11.71
CA ARG A 67 13.74 10.26 11.73
C ARG A 67 13.04 11.01 10.60
N PRO A 68 12.09 11.91 10.92
CA PRO A 68 11.38 12.70 9.91
C PRO A 68 12.28 13.61 9.08
N ASP A 69 13.39 14.10 9.63
CA ASP A 69 14.28 15.05 8.95
C ASP A 69 15.01 14.42 7.76
N THR A 70 15.38 13.14 7.88
CA THR A 70 16.17 12.39 6.91
C THR A 70 15.37 11.33 6.17
N HIS A 71 14.16 10.99 6.63
CA HIS A 71 13.37 9.85 6.18
C HIS A 71 14.14 8.52 6.29
N THR A 72 14.85 8.33 7.41
CA THR A 72 15.64 7.13 7.72
C THR A 72 15.17 6.46 9.02
N VAL A 73 15.35 5.14 9.10
CA VAL A 73 15.19 4.34 10.33
C VAL A 73 16.57 4.20 10.96
N HIS A 74 16.71 4.60 12.22
CA HIS A 74 17.96 4.45 12.98
C HIS A 74 18.06 3.06 13.62
N LEU A 75 18.84 2.18 12.99
CA LEU A 75 19.14 0.86 13.52
C LEU A 75 20.39 0.92 14.41
N PRO A 76 20.65 -0.08 15.26
CA PRO A 76 21.84 -0.12 16.11
C PRO A 76 23.17 -0.10 15.33
N ILE A 77 23.16 -0.59 14.08
CA ILE A 77 24.36 -0.71 13.24
C ILE A 77 24.56 0.56 12.40
N ASP A 78 23.48 1.06 11.79
CA ASP A 78 23.50 2.23 10.90
C ASP A 78 22.07 2.74 10.62
N GLU A 79 21.95 3.75 9.76
CA GLU A 79 20.69 4.22 9.20
C GLU A 79 20.25 3.38 7.99
N ALA A 80 18.95 3.13 7.88
CA ALA A 80 18.33 2.49 6.72
C ALA A 80 17.23 3.39 6.14
N THR A 81 17.16 3.49 4.82
CA THR A 81 16.05 4.16 4.13
C THR A 81 15.38 3.21 3.15
N ILE A 82 14.10 3.44 2.89
CA ILE A 82 13.36 2.73 1.84
C ILE A 82 13.46 3.62 0.60
N THR A 83 13.97 3.10 -0.50
CA THR A 83 14.23 3.87 -1.72
C THR A 83 13.18 3.61 -2.80
N LEU A 84 13.26 4.34 -3.91
CA LEU A 84 12.45 4.07 -5.09
C LEU A 84 12.76 2.69 -5.69
N GLU A 85 14.03 2.26 -5.68
CA GLU A 85 14.43 0.93 -6.16
C GLU A 85 13.77 -0.18 -5.35
N ASP A 86 13.70 -0.03 -4.02
CA ASP A 86 12.98 -0.98 -3.17
C ASP A 86 11.50 -1.09 -3.56
N VAL A 87 10.84 0.04 -3.86
CA VAL A 87 9.43 0.06 -4.27
C VAL A 87 9.24 -0.55 -5.66
N GLU A 88 10.13 -0.26 -6.61
CA GLU A 88 10.11 -0.84 -7.95
C GLU A 88 10.30 -2.36 -7.89
N VAL A 89 11.24 -2.85 -7.10
CA VAL A 89 11.53 -4.29 -6.97
C VAL A 89 10.42 -5.02 -6.21
N LEU A 90 9.90 -4.45 -5.13
CA LEU A 90 8.88 -5.11 -4.29
C LEU A 90 7.49 -5.12 -4.93
N PHE A 91 7.09 -4.02 -5.57
CA PHE A 91 5.74 -3.84 -6.11
C PHE A 91 5.66 -3.86 -7.64
N GLY A 92 6.78 -3.79 -8.36
CA GLY A 92 6.78 -3.68 -9.82
C GLY A 92 6.21 -2.34 -10.33
N LEU A 93 6.17 -1.31 -9.48
CA LEU A 93 5.55 -0.03 -9.82
C LEU A 93 6.53 0.89 -10.55
N PRO A 94 6.09 1.61 -11.59
CA PRO A 94 6.93 2.59 -12.28
C PRO A 94 7.36 3.71 -11.33
N VAL A 95 8.67 3.94 -11.25
CA VAL A 95 9.29 5.04 -10.46
C VAL A 95 9.61 6.27 -11.29
N ASN A 96 9.49 6.15 -12.62
CA ASN A 96 9.63 7.24 -13.58
C ASN A 96 8.27 7.54 -14.19
N GLY A 97 8.04 8.81 -14.57
CA GLY A 97 6.82 9.21 -15.29
C GLY A 97 6.19 10.48 -14.73
N LEU A 98 4.92 10.68 -15.09
CA LEU A 98 4.13 11.83 -14.65
C LEU A 98 3.86 11.77 -13.14
N PRO A 99 3.88 12.91 -12.43
CA PRO A 99 3.51 12.93 -11.03
C PRO A 99 2.04 12.49 -10.86
N VAL A 100 1.79 11.66 -9.85
CA VAL A 100 0.42 11.33 -9.42
C VAL A 100 -0.14 12.54 -8.67
N ALA A 101 -0.70 13.48 -9.43
CA ALA A 101 -1.24 14.73 -8.93
C ALA A 101 -2.75 14.79 -9.11
N TYR A 102 -3.42 15.40 -8.13
CA TYR A 102 -4.86 15.63 -8.20
C TYR A 102 -5.15 16.86 -9.07
N PRO A 103 -5.98 16.74 -10.11
CA PRO A 103 -6.45 17.89 -10.87
C PRO A 103 -7.12 18.91 -9.95
N HIS A 104 -6.85 20.20 -10.19
CA HIS A 104 -7.44 21.28 -9.40
C HIS A 104 -8.97 21.25 -9.41
N ALA A 105 -9.58 20.83 -10.53
CA ALA A 105 -11.04 20.69 -10.67
C ALA A 105 -11.68 19.71 -9.66
N LEU A 106 -10.94 18.69 -9.19
CA LEU A 106 -11.46 17.73 -8.21
C LEU A 106 -11.50 18.28 -6.78
N ARG A 107 -10.93 19.48 -6.53
CA ARG A 107 -10.99 20.11 -5.20
C ARG A 107 -12.41 20.55 -4.83
N GLU A 108 -13.24 20.82 -5.83
CA GLU A 108 -14.63 21.27 -5.66
C GLU A 108 -15.63 20.11 -5.63
N TYR A 109 -15.17 18.87 -5.83
CA TYR A 109 -16.03 17.70 -5.84
C TYR A 109 -16.61 17.42 -4.46
N THR A 110 -17.94 17.39 -4.40
CA THR A 110 -18.69 16.85 -3.26
C THR A 110 -18.74 15.32 -3.31
N GLY A 111 -19.19 14.68 -2.22
CA GLY A 111 -19.37 13.22 -2.17
C GLY A 111 -20.23 12.68 -3.32
N LEU A 112 -21.26 13.42 -3.72
CA LEU A 112 -22.13 13.05 -4.84
C LEU A 112 -21.36 12.99 -6.17
N HIS A 113 -20.48 13.97 -6.45
CA HIS A 113 -19.67 13.97 -7.67
C HIS A 113 -18.74 12.75 -7.73
N TYR A 114 -18.16 12.37 -6.57
CA TYR A 114 -17.33 11.16 -6.48
C TYR A 114 -18.13 9.87 -6.69
N LEU A 115 -19.36 9.78 -6.16
CA LEU A 115 -20.23 8.63 -6.39
C LEU A 115 -20.66 8.51 -7.84
N GLN A 116 -21.01 9.63 -8.48
CA GLN A 116 -21.34 9.66 -9.91
C GLN A 116 -20.15 9.21 -10.77
N MET A 117 -18.95 9.70 -10.47
CA MET A 117 -17.74 9.24 -11.15
C MET A 117 -17.50 7.75 -10.94
N LEU A 118 -17.63 7.26 -9.70
CA LEU A 118 -17.49 5.83 -9.39
C LEU A 118 -18.49 4.99 -10.20
N GLN A 119 -19.78 5.31 -10.13
CA GLN A 119 -20.83 4.62 -10.86
C GLN A 119 -20.58 4.62 -12.38
N ARG A 120 -20.17 5.77 -12.94
CA ARG A 120 -19.86 5.89 -14.37
C ARG A 120 -18.69 4.98 -14.78
N LEU A 121 -17.64 4.89 -13.97
CA LEU A 121 -16.42 4.17 -14.31
C LEU A 121 -16.53 2.67 -14.01
N THR A 122 -17.28 2.26 -12.98
CA THR A 122 -17.29 0.87 -12.50
C THR A 122 -18.66 0.20 -12.56
N GLY A 123 -19.74 0.95 -12.75
CA GLY A 123 -21.11 0.45 -12.59
C GLY A 123 -21.53 0.24 -11.14
N PHE A 124 -20.63 0.42 -10.17
CA PHE A 124 -20.93 0.25 -8.75
C PHE A 124 -21.70 1.45 -8.21
N GLN A 125 -22.87 1.19 -7.64
CA GLN A 125 -23.70 2.17 -6.95
C GLN A 125 -23.89 1.74 -5.49
N PRO A 126 -23.35 2.48 -4.51
CA PRO A 126 -23.60 2.17 -3.11
C PRO A 126 -25.06 2.44 -2.72
N ALA A 127 -25.61 1.59 -1.85
CA ALA A 127 -27.01 1.63 -1.44
C ALA A 127 -27.38 2.86 -0.57
N GLU A 128 -26.42 3.46 0.14
CA GLU A 128 -26.66 4.61 1.04
C GLU A 128 -25.46 5.58 1.10
N GLU A 129 -25.73 6.84 1.42
CA GLU A 129 -24.72 7.85 1.79
C GLU A 129 -23.90 7.43 3.02
N ALA A 130 -24.40 6.49 3.85
CA ALA A 130 -23.69 5.89 4.97
C ALA A 130 -22.41 5.12 4.57
N THR A 131 -22.26 4.79 3.29
CA THR A 131 -21.02 4.20 2.75
C THR A 131 -19.91 5.22 2.56
N LEU A 132 -20.24 6.51 2.49
CA LEU A 132 -19.27 7.59 2.41
C LEU A 132 -18.86 8.06 3.81
N SER A 133 -17.55 8.19 4.02
CA SER A 133 -16.99 8.87 5.17
C SER A 133 -16.46 10.24 4.75
N GLY A 134 -17.22 11.28 5.09
CA GLY A 134 -16.96 12.63 4.60
C GLY A 134 -17.15 12.73 3.08
N ALA A 135 -16.43 13.67 2.42
CA ALA A 135 -16.69 14.00 1.02
C ALA A 135 -16.00 13.08 -0.01
N SER A 136 -15.04 12.23 0.36
CA SER A 136 -14.18 11.56 -0.64
C SER A 136 -13.64 10.20 -0.20
N ARG A 137 -14.28 9.55 0.76
CA ARG A 137 -13.88 8.21 1.22
C ARG A 137 -15.06 7.28 1.18
N LEU A 138 -14.84 6.05 0.74
CA LEU A 138 -15.85 5.01 0.60
C LEU A 138 -15.44 3.77 1.37
N GLN A 139 -16.39 3.11 2.01
CA GLN A 139 -16.16 1.82 2.66
C GLN A 139 -15.71 0.75 1.64
N LEU A 140 -14.72 -0.07 2.00
CA LEU A 140 -14.18 -1.11 1.12
C LEU A 140 -15.09 -2.34 1.05
N THR A 141 -15.80 -2.68 2.13
CA THR A 141 -16.65 -3.89 2.20
C THR A 141 -17.69 -3.96 1.07
N PRO A 142 -18.49 -2.91 0.79
CA PRO A 142 -19.48 -2.97 -0.29
C PRO A 142 -18.84 -3.11 -1.68
N VAL A 143 -17.67 -2.50 -1.89
CA VAL A 143 -16.91 -2.60 -3.15
C VAL A 143 -16.42 -4.03 -3.35
N ARG A 144 -15.90 -4.68 -2.29
CA ARG A 144 -15.44 -6.07 -2.33
C ARG A 144 -16.59 -7.03 -2.65
N GLN A 145 -17.73 -6.88 -1.99
CA GLN A 145 -18.91 -7.71 -2.24
C GLN A 145 -19.42 -7.57 -3.68
N HIS A 146 -19.38 -6.35 -4.22
CA HIS A 146 -19.76 -6.13 -5.61
C HIS A 146 -18.75 -6.76 -6.59
N LEU A 147 -17.45 -6.67 -6.31
CA LEU A 147 -16.42 -7.33 -7.11
C LEU A 147 -16.61 -8.85 -7.11
N GLU A 148 -16.86 -9.46 -5.94
CA GLU A 148 -17.12 -10.91 -5.80
C GLU A 148 -18.37 -11.34 -6.59
N ALA A 149 -19.42 -10.51 -6.59
CA ALA A 149 -20.62 -10.78 -7.39
C ALA A 149 -20.37 -10.66 -8.90
N MET A 150 -19.49 -9.74 -9.33
CA MET A 150 -19.08 -9.62 -10.73
C MET A 150 -18.21 -10.80 -11.15
N ASP A 151 -17.28 -11.23 -10.31
CA ASP A 151 -16.34 -12.33 -10.56
C ASP A 151 -17.06 -13.63 -10.94
N ALA A 152 -18.15 -13.95 -10.23
CA ALA A 152 -18.99 -15.11 -10.51
C ALA A 152 -19.65 -15.09 -11.90
N GLY A 153 -19.74 -13.93 -12.55
CA GLY A 153 -20.34 -13.74 -13.87
C GLY A 153 -19.34 -13.50 -15.00
N ILE A 154 -18.03 -13.46 -14.72
CA ILE A 154 -17.00 -13.28 -15.75
C ILE A 154 -16.73 -14.63 -16.43
N ALA A 155 -17.02 -14.69 -17.73
CA ALA A 155 -16.66 -15.79 -18.62
C ALA A 155 -15.68 -15.31 -19.70
N ASP A 156 -15.05 -16.24 -20.42
CA ASP A 156 -14.07 -15.94 -21.48
C ASP A 156 -14.63 -15.07 -22.62
N ASP A 157 -15.96 -15.03 -22.81
CA ASP A 157 -16.67 -14.24 -23.79
C ASP A 157 -17.22 -12.91 -23.24
N SER A 158 -16.81 -12.51 -22.03
CA SER A 158 -17.22 -11.25 -21.41
C SER A 158 -16.87 -10.05 -22.27
N LEU A 159 -17.80 -9.10 -22.37
CA LEU A 159 -17.57 -7.84 -23.07
C LEU A 159 -16.41 -7.07 -22.42
N ALA A 160 -15.59 -6.41 -23.24
CA ALA A 160 -14.44 -5.62 -22.77
C ALA A 160 -14.84 -4.57 -21.71
N GLU A 161 -16.05 -3.99 -21.82
CA GLU A 161 -16.57 -3.04 -20.84
C GLU A 161 -16.75 -3.65 -19.44
N VAL A 162 -17.14 -4.93 -19.35
CA VAL A 162 -17.29 -5.64 -18.07
C VAL A 162 -15.92 -5.87 -17.44
N ILE A 163 -14.93 -6.24 -18.26
CA ILE A 163 -13.54 -6.43 -17.84
C ILE A 163 -12.94 -5.10 -17.34
N ASP A 164 -13.15 -4.00 -18.08
CA ASP A 164 -12.68 -2.67 -17.69
C ASP A 164 -13.27 -2.23 -16.35
N ARG A 165 -14.57 -2.43 -16.14
CA ARG A 165 -15.25 -2.11 -14.87
C ARG A 165 -14.68 -2.93 -13.72
N TYR A 166 -14.47 -4.23 -13.94
CA TYR A 166 -13.85 -5.11 -12.96
C TYR A 166 -12.43 -4.65 -12.61
N MET A 167 -11.60 -4.36 -13.62
CA MET A 167 -10.23 -3.87 -13.43
C MET A 167 -10.19 -2.55 -12.66
N ARG A 168 -11.10 -1.62 -12.94
CA ARG A 168 -11.21 -0.34 -12.20
C ARG A 168 -11.57 -0.56 -10.73
N LEU A 169 -12.45 -1.51 -10.43
CA LEU A 169 -12.79 -1.86 -9.04
C LEU A 169 -11.60 -2.51 -8.33
N LEU A 170 -10.93 -3.45 -8.99
CA LEU A 170 -9.74 -4.11 -8.46
C LEU A 170 -8.62 -3.12 -8.17
N MET A 171 -8.35 -2.19 -9.11
CA MET A 171 -7.39 -1.11 -8.92
C MET A 171 -7.79 -0.16 -7.79
N LEU A 172 -9.08 0.13 -7.62
CA LEU A 172 -9.57 0.93 -6.49
C LEU A 172 -9.29 0.23 -5.15
N LEU A 173 -9.55 -1.07 -5.05
CA LEU A 173 -9.21 -1.87 -3.87
C LEU A 173 -7.70 -1.90 -3.61
N MET A 174 -6.88 -2.03 -4.67
CA MET A 174 -5.42 -1.98 -4.59
C MET A 174 -4.93 -0.63 -4.03
N PHE A 175 -5.46 0.48 -4.54
CA PHE A 175 -5.12 1.81 -4.04
C PHE A 175 -5.51 1.99 -2.58
N GLY A 176 -6.72 1.59 -2.18
CA GLY A 176 -7.20 1.79 -0.81
C GLY A 176 -6.67 0.81 0.22
N GLY A 177 -6.40 -0.43 -0.18
CA GLY A 177 -6.03 -1.51 0.73
C GLY A 177 -4.53 -1.78 0.82
N VAL A 178 -3.78 -1.51 -0.25
CA VAL A 178 -2.37 -1.91 -0.36
C VAL A 178 -1.44 -0.71 -0.48
N LEU A 179 -1.69 0.16 -1.46
CA LEU A 179 -0.76 1.23 -1.82
C LEU A 179 -0.92 2.48 -0.96
N PHE A 180 -2.15 2.81 -0.58
CA PHE A 180 -2.47 3.97 0.24
C PHE A 180 -3.40 3.58 1.41
N PRO A 181 -2.99 2.60 2.26
CA PRO A 181 -3.83 2.10 3.33
C PRO A 181 -4.14 3.20 4.35
N ASN A 182 -5.37 3.22 4.83
CA ASN A 182 -5.78 4.13 5.89
C ASN A 182 -5.70 3.46 7.27
N THR A 183 -5.59 4.27 8.32
CA THR A 183 -5.52 3.78 9.71
C THR A 183 -6.80 3.08 10.18
N LEU A 184 -7.93 3.30 9.51
CA LEU A 184 -9.22 2.65 9.83
C LEU A 184 -9.43 1.33 9.06
N GLY A 185 -8.49 0.92 8.21
CA GLY A 185 -8.46 -0.35 7.46
C GLY A 185 -9.59 -0.57 6.43
N ASN A 186 -10.65 0.24 6.45
CA ASN A 186 -11.88 -0.05 5.70
C ASN A 186 -12.36 1.12 4.82
N LEU A 187 -11.52 2.12 4.51
CA LEU A 187 -11.94 3.18 3.57
C LEU A 187 -10.92 3.39 2.45
N VAL A 188 -11.41 3.48 1.23
CA VAL A 188 -10.64 3.93 0.06
C VAL A 188 -10.94 5.39 -0.23
N THR A 189 -9.94 6.15 -0.65
CA THR A 189 -10.19 7.51 -1.14
C THR A 189 -10.67 7.49 -2.60
N LEU A 190 -11.78 8.18 -2.85
CA LEU A 190 -12.38 8.35 -4.17
C LEU A 190 -11.67 9.40 -5.02
N ARG A 191 -10.45 9.80 -4.67
CA ARG A 191 -9.66 10.75 -5.47
C ARG A 191 -8.82 10.07 -6.56
N PHE A 192 -8.45 8.81 -6.37
CA PHE A 192 -7.73 8.02 -7.37
C PHE A 192 -8.54 7.56 -8.60
N PRO A 193 -9.87 7.33 -8.55
CA PRO A 193 -10.68 6.95 -9.71
C PRO A 193 -10.50 7.83 -10.95
N HIS A 194 -10.09 9.10 -10.81
CA HIS A 194 -9.78 9.93 -11.97
C HIS A 194 -8.62 9.34 -12.81
N HIS A 195 -7.59 8.79 -12.18
CA HIS A 195 -6.50 8.09 -12.89
C HIS A 195 -6.95 6.75 -13.48
N LEU A 196 -8.09 6.21 -13.02
CA LEU A 196 -8.69 5.00 -13.56
C LEU A 196 -9.62 5.26 -14.75
N GLU A 197 -9.79 6.53 -15.18
CA GLU A 197 -10.62 6.86 -16.34
C GLU A 197 -10.06 6.22 -17.62
N ARG A 198 -8.73 6.24 -17.76
CA ARG A 198 -7.96 5.64 -18.86
C ARG A 198 -6.93 4.69 -18.28
N LEU A 199 -7.27 3.40 -18.23
CA LEU A 199 -6.39 2.36 -17.68
C LEU A 199 -5.04 2.30 -18.41
N ASP A 200 -5.03 2.57 -19.72
CA ASP A 200 -3.81 2.60 -20.55
C ASP A 200 -2.81 3.69 -20.12
N ASP A 201 -3.28 4.76 -19.48
CA ASP A 201 -2.42 5.84 -19.03
C ASP A 201 -1.75 5.49 -17.69
N LEU A 202 -2.21 4.47 -16.96
CA LEU A 202 -1.69 4.12 -15.63
C LEU A 202 -0.17 3.89 -15.58
N PRO A 203 0.47 3.18 -16.53
CA PRO A 203 1.91 2.96 -16.52
C PRO A 203 2.73 4.24 -16.76
N SER A 204 2.10 5.31 -17.27
CA SER A 204 2.79 6.58 -17.54
C SER A 204 3.04 7.42 -16.28
N TYR A 205 2.39 7.07 -15.16
CA TYR A 205 2.54 7.78 -13.89
C TYR A 205 3.59 7.11 -13.01
N SER A 206 4.30 7.93 -12.24
CA SER A 206 5.28 7.49 -11.25
C SER A 206 4.59 7.01 -9.95
N TRP A 207 3.88 5.87 -10.03
CA TRP A 207 3.21 5.25 -8.88
C TRP A 207 4.17 4.89 -7.75
N GLY A 208 5.38 4.46 -8.07
CA GLY A 208 6.41 4.12 -7.07
C GLY A 208 6.75 5.32 -6.18
N ALA A 209 6.96 6.50 -6.79
CA ALA A 209 7.20 7.73 -6.03
C ALA A 209 5.99 8.18 -5.21
N ALA A 210 4.76 7.99 -5.72
CA ALA A 210 3.55 8.30 -4.98
C ALA A 210 3.40 7.43 -3.72
N VAL A 211 3.66 6.13 -3.86
CA VAL A 211 3.63 5.16 -2.75
C VAL A 211 4.73 5.45 -1.74
N LEU A 212 5.96 5.71 -2.18
CA LEU A 212 7.07 6.05 -1.29
C LEU A 212 6.80 7.34 -0.51
N GLY A 213 6.34 8.38 -1.20
CA GLY A 213 5.98 9.65 -0.56
C GLY A 213 4.83 9.50 0.43
N TYR A 214 3.86 8.63 0.13
CA TYR A 214 2.80 8.30 1.09
C TYR A 214 3.35 7.57 2.31
N LEU A 215 4.18 6.55 2.13
CA LEU A 215 4.80 5.77 3.21
C LEU A 215 5.60 6.68 4.16
N TYR A 216 6.49 7.50 3.61
CA TYR A 216 7.27 8.48 4.38
C TYR A 216 6.37 9.40 5.19
N ARG A 217 5.31 9.94 4.59
CA ARG A 217 4.35 10.79 5.28
C ARG A 217 3.65 10.07 6.43
N GLN A 218 3.28 8.80 6.26
CA GLN A 218 2.65 8.02 7.33
C GLN A 218 3.64 7.71 8.46
N MET A 219 4.88 7.34 8.11
CA MET A 219 5.94 7.09 9.10
C MET A 219 6.26 8.35 9.91
N CYS A 220 6.42 9.51 9.28
CA CYS A 220 6.63 10.78 9.98
C CYS A 220 5.47 11.11 10.92
N ARG A 221 4.22 10.90 10.48
CA ARG A 221 3.05 11.14 11.33
C ARG A 221 2.98 10.20 12.52
N ALA A 222 3.29 8.93 12.30
CA ALA A 222 3.29 7.92 13.36
C ALA A 222 4.43 8.16 14.35
N SER A 223 5.62 8.57 13.89
CA SER A 223 6.77 8.83 14.76
C SER A 223 6.64 10.10 15.59
N MET A 224 5.83 11.07 15.15
CA MET A 224 5.52 12.29 15.91
C MET A 224 4.38 12.10 16.93
N GLY A 225 3.73 10.94 16.95
CA GLY A 225 2.51 10.70 17.73
C GLY A 225 2.57 9.45 18.60
N THR A 226 3.02 9.65 19.85
CA THR A 226 2.40 9.14 21.09
C THR A 226 2.53 10.21 22.16
#